data_AF-A0A7Y2N778-F1
#
_entry.id   AF-A0A7Y2N778-F1
#
_cell.length_a   1.000
_cell.length_b   1.000
_cell.length_c   1.000
_cell.angle_alpha   90.00
_cell.angle_beta   90.00
_cell.angle_gamma   90.00
#
_symmetry.space_group_name_H-M   'P 1'
#
loop_
_entity.id
_entity.type
_entity.pdbx_description
1 polymer ?
#
loop_
_entity_poly.entity_id
_entity_poly.type
_entity_poly.pdbx_seq_one_letter_code
_entity_poly.pdbx_strand_id
1 'polypeptide(L)'
;MSRLGHTIARTTIWQILTDTDIRPSPSQSEVNPTEFLGSLATVACDYPPSTPPPLRRKNALFFIKVNTREVVCSGATANPTDDWTTQITRATCPPLR
;
A
#
# COMPACT_ATOMS: atom_id res chain seq x y z
N MET A 1 7.94 2.01 -22.78
CA MET A 1 7.37 2.00 -21.41
C MET A 1 7.99 3.18 -20.68
N SER A 2 7.17 4.09 -20.17
CA SER A 2 7.64 5.30 -19.48
C SER A 2 7.11 5.28 -18.06
N ARG A 3 7.92 4.79 -17.12
CA ARG A 3 7.76 5.08 -15.69
C ARG A 3 9.15 5.40 -15.13
N LEU A 4 9.23 6.54 -14.44
CA LEU A 4 10.43 7.33 -14.09
C LEU A 4 11.04 8.23 -15.20
N GLY A 5 10.24 8.79 -16.11
CA GLY A 5 10.70 9.89 -16.99
C GLY A 5 11.75 9.53 -18.05
N HIS A 6 12.22 8.28 -18.07
CA HIS A 6 13.15 7.77 -19.07
C HIS A 6 12.42 6.83 -20.03
N THR A 7 12.62 7.04 -21.33
CA THR A 7 12.13 6.15 -22.37
C THR A 7 13.20 5.12 -22.63
N ILE A 8 13.01 3.91 -22.10
CA ILE A 8 13.93 2.80 -22.30
C ILE A 8 13.30 1.83 -23.29
N ALA A 9 14.08 1.41 -24.29
CA ALA A 9 13.67 0.39 -25.24
C ALA A 9 13.59 -0.98 -24.55
N ARG A 10 12.63 -1.80 -24.96
CA ARG A 10 12.44 -3.15 -24.39
C ARG A 10 13.66 -4.05 -24.59
N THR A 11 14.43 -3.81 -25.66
CA THR A 11 15.70 -4.48 -25.95
C THR A 11 16.77 -4.17 -24.91
N THR A 12 16.90 -2.90 -24.51
CA THR A 12 17.83 -2.47 -23.47
C THR A 12 17.53 -3.13 -22.13
N ILE A 13 16.25 -3.26 -21.77
CA ILE A 13 15.83 -3.96 -20.55
C ILE A 13 16.23 -5.44 -20.60
N TRP A 14 16.00 -6.10 -21.74
CA TRP A 14 16.39 -7.50 -21.94
C TRP A 14 17.90 -7.71 -21.83
N GLN A 15 18.69 -6.80 -22.42
CA GLN A 15 20.15 -6.85 -22.34
C GLN A 15 20.62 -6.72 -20.90
N ILE A 16 20.13 -5.74 -20.15
CA ILE A 16 20.50 -5.54 -18.74
C ILE A 16 20.15 -6.77 -17.89
N LEU A 17 18.96 -7.33 -18.05
CA LEU A 17 18.54 -8.53 -17.30
C LEU A 17 19.42 -9.75 -17.64
N THR A 18 19.83 -9.88 -18.90
CA THR A 18 20.69 -10.99 -19.35
C THR A 18 22.12 -10.81 -18.85
N ASP A 19 22.67 -9.60 -18.94
CA ASP A 19 24.02 -9.26 -18.48
C ASP A 19 24.17 -9.41 -16.96
N THR A 20 23.06 -9.27 -16.22
CA THR A 20 23.02 -9.45 -14.76
C THR A 20 22.62 -10.86 -14.31
N ASP A 21 22.40 -11.79 -15.26
CA ASP A 21 21.87 -13.16 -15.03
C ASP A 21 20.54 -13.17 -14.24
N ILE A 22 19.79 -12.07 -14.29
CA ILE A 22 18.47 -11.96 -13.68
C ILE A 22 17.46 -12.58 -14.64
N ARG A 23 17.20 -13.87 -14.44
CA ARG A 23 16.15 -14.55 -15.19
C ARG A 23 14.79 -13.94 -14.82
N PRO A 24 13.97 -13.52 -15.79
CA PRO A 24 12.59 -13.16 -15.51
C PRO A 24 11.90 -14.38 -14.87
N SER A 25 11.08 -14.15 -13.83
CA SER A 25 10.38 -15.23 -13.13
C SER A 25 9.72 -16.17 -14.14
N PRO A 26 10.02 -17.48 -14.13
CA PRO A 26 9.58 -18.43 -15.15
C PRO A 26 8.06 -18.59 -15.22
N SER A 27 7.36 -18.12 -14.20
CA SER A 27 5.94 -17.88 -14.20
C SER A 27 5.71 -16.54 -13.52
N GLN A 28 5.25 -15.55 -14.28
CA GLN A 28 4.27 -14.66 -13.70
C GLN A 28 3.09 -15.58 -13.43
N SER A 29 2.92 -15.99 -12.17
CA SER A 29 1.76 -16.75 -11.74
C SER A 29 0.54 -16.15 -12.44
N GLU A 30 -0.30 -16.97 -13.08
CA GLU A 30 -1.58 -16.54 -13.69
C GLU A 30 -2.58 -16.01 -12.65
N VAL A 31 -2.12 -15.66 -11.46
CA VAL A 31 -2.91 -14.96 -10.48
C VAL A 31 -3.05 -13.54 -10.98
N ASN A 32 -4.24 -13.22 -11.46
CA ASN A 32 -4.65 -11.85 -11.76
C ASN A 32 -4.29 -10.99 -10.55
N PRO A 33 -3.46 -9.93 -10.69
CA PRO A 33 -3.08 -9.07 -9.57
C PRO A 33 -4.28 -8.55 -8.77
N THR A 34 -5.42 -8.38 -9.43
CA THR A 34 -6.69 -7.98 -8.80
C THR A 34 -7.25 -9.08 -7.89
N GLU A 35 -7.19 -10.33 -8.32
CA GLU A 35 -7.63 -11.49 -7.53
C GLU A 35 -6.65 -11.79 -6.40
N PHE A 36 -5.35 -11.70 -6.67
CA PHE A 36 -4.31 -11.83 -5.64
C PHE A 36 -4.50 -10.80 -4.53
N LEU A 37 -4.58 -9.52 -4.90
CA LEU A 37 -4.80 -8.44 -3.95
C LEU A 37 -6.17 -8.55 -3.30
N GLY A 38 -7.21 -8.97 -4.02
CA GLY A 38 -8.53 -9.21 -3.46
C GLY A 38 -8.55 -10.32 -2.39
N SER A 39 -7.76 -11.38 -2.59
CA SER A 39 -7.66 -12.49 -1.62
C SER A 39 -6.86 -12.13 -0.36
N LEU A 40 -5.99 -11.12 -0.43
CA LEU A 40 -5.13 -10.68 0.68
C LEU A 40 -5.61 -9.36 1.33
N ALA A 41 -6.48 -8.60 0.67
CA ALA A 41 -6.97 -7.31 1.15
C ALA A 41 -8.23 -7.49 2.02
N THR A 42 -8.06 -8.04 3.21
CA THR A 42 -9.15 -8.08 4.20
C THR A 42 -9.43 -6.67 4.77
N VAL A 43 -8.41 -5.82 4.85
CA VAL A 43 -8.49 -4.47 5.44
C VAL A 43 -7.74 -3.43 4.59
N ALA A 44 -8.41 -2.33 4.28
CA ALA A 44 -7.83 -1.15 3.66
C ALA A 44 -7.39 -0.14 4.75
N CYS A 45 -6.27 0.55 4.50
CA CYS A 45 -5.73 1.59 5.36
C CYS A 45 -5.75 2.92 4.61
N ASP A 46 -6.38 3.95 5.16
CA ASP A 46 -6.49 5.27 4.52
C ASP A 46 -6.19 6.41 5.49
N TYR A 47 -5.60 7.48 4.94
CA TYR A 47 -5.36 8.76 5.58
C TYR A 47 -6.12 9.85 4.83
N PRO A 48 -7.38 10.15 5.20
CA PRO A 48 -8.13 11.15 4.47
C PRO A 48 -7.40 12.50 4.55
N PRO A 49 -7.30 13.23 3.43
CA PRO A 49 -6.69 14.54 3.42
C PRO A 49 -7.48 15.46 4.35
N SER A 50 -6.84 15.93 5.42
CA SER A 50 -7.43 16.93 6.29
C SER A 50 -7.45 18.26 5.54
N THR A 51 -8.61 18.76 5.12
CA THR A 51 -8.75 20.14 4.64
C THR A 51 -8.73 21.06 5.89
N PRO A 52 -7.69 21.89 6.14
CA PRO A 52 -7.64 22.66 7.37
C PRO A 52 -8.16 24.10 7.18
N PRO A 53 -9.09 24.63 8.02
CA PRO A 53 -8.99 26.01 8.51
C PRO A 53 -7.72 26.13 9.42
N PRO A 54 -7.24 27.32 9.83
CA PRO A 54 -5.81 27.62 10.07
C PRO A 54 -5.11 26.93 11.27
N LEU A 55 -5.64 25.83 11.80
CA LEU A 55 -5.08 25.07 12.89
C LEU A 55 -4.46 23.74 12.42
N ARG A 56 -3.27 23.45 12.97
CA ARG A 56 -2.43 22.25 12.85
C ARG A 56 -3.09 21.03 12.18
N ARG A 57 -2.50 20.58 11.06
CA ARG A 57 -2.86 19.35 10.34
C ARG A 57 -2.91 18.18 11.33
N LYS A 58 -4.08 17.56 11.48
CA LYS A 58 -4.24 16.26 12.14
C LYS A 58 -4.49 15.25 11.05
N ASN A 59 -3.61 14.26 10.92
CA ASN A 59 -3.79 13.14 10.03
C ASN A 59 -4.66 12.10 10.76
N ALA A 60 -5.74 11.67 10.12
CA ALA A 60 -6.56 10.58 10.62
C ALA A 60 -6.14 9.28 9.92
N LEU A 61 -6.20 8.16 10.64
CA LEU A 61 -5.92 6.82 10.16
C LEU A 61 -7.16 5.97 10.35
N PHE A 62 -7.58 5.25 9.32
CA PHE A 62 -8.70 4.30 9.38
C PHE A 62 -8.30 2.94 8.84
N PHE A 63 -8.69 1.89 9.54
CA PHE A 63 -8.64 0.51 9.07
C PHE A 63 -10.07 0.05 8.75
N ILE A 64 -10.34 -0.30 7.49
CA ILE A 64 -11.69 -0.60 7.01
C ILE A 64 -11.73 -2.02 6.44
N LYS A 65 -12.63 -2.88 6.91
CA LYS A 65 -12.88 -4.17 6.27
C LYS A 65 -13.40 -3.95 4.86
N VAL A 66 -12.69 -4.50 3.87
CA VAL A 66 -13.04 -4.27 2.45
C VAL A 66 -14.42 -4.83 2.11
N ASN A 67 -14.77 -5.99 2.69
CA ASN A 67 -16.03 -6.69 2.40
C ASN A 67 -17.26 -6.03 3.01
N THR A 68 -17.14 -5.45 4.21
CA THR A 68 -18.28 -4.90 4.96
C THR A 68 -18.28 -3.38 5.02
N ARG A 69 -17.21 -2.73 4.55
CA ARG A 69 -16.95 -1.29 4.73
C ARG A 69 -17.00 -0.82 6.19
N GLU A 70 -16.81 -1.75 7.11
CA GLU A 70 -16.82 -1.48 8.55
C GLU A 70 -15.44 -0.96 8.99
N VAL A 71 -15.43 0.15 9.72
CA VAL A 71 -14.21 0.67 10.35
C VAL A 71 -13.88 -0.20 11.57
N VAL A 72 -12.74 -0.88 11.52
CA VAL A 72 -12.25 -1.77 12.58
C VAL A 72 -11.51 -0.98 13.66
N CYS A 73 -10.79 0.07 13.25
CA CYS A 73 -10.01 0.91 14.14
C CYS A 73 -9.74 2.25 13.48
N SER A 74 -9.58 3.29 14.32
CA SER A 74 -9.23 4.63 13.87
C SER A 74 -8.34 5.34 14.87
N GLY A 75 -7.51 6.26 14.39
CA GLY A 75 -6.62 7.08 15.21
C GLY A 75 -6.35 8.43 14.56
N ALA A 76 -5.99 9.44 15.36
CA ALA A 76 -5.64 10.76 14.83
C ALA A 76 -4.37 11.28 15.50
N THR A 77 -3.44 11.82 14.71
CA THR A 77 -2.21 12.43 15.20
C THR A 77 -1.80 13.63 14.34
N ALA A 78 -1.13 14.60 14.95
CA ALA A 78 -0.53 15.70 14.20
C ALA A 78 0.74 15.28 13.44
N ASN A 79 1.40 14.21 13.88
CA ASN A 79 2.65 13.72 13.30
C ASN A 79 2.58 12.19 13.13
N PRO A 80 2.09 11.69 11.98
CA PRO A 80 2.06 10.25 11.72
C PRO A 80 3.49 9.76 11.47
N THR A 81 3.92 8.81 12.29
CA THR A 81 5.18 8.06 12.11
C THR A 81 4.85 6.58 12.02
N ASP A 82 5.71 5.80 11.39
CA ASP A 82 5.52 4.35 11.24
C ASP A 82 5.38 3.64 12.60
N ASP A 83 6.13 4.11 13.60
CA ASP A 83 6.02 3.63 14.98
C ASP A 83 4.65 3.93 15.59
N TRP A 84 4.13 5.15 15.40
CA TRP A 84 2.80 5.51 15.87
C TRP A 84 1.72 4.68 15.19
N THR A 85 1.81 4.49 13.87
CA THR A 85 0.88 3.66 13.09
C THR A 85 0.91 2.22 13.58
N THR A 86 2.10 1.66 13.83
CA THR A 86 2.24 0.31 14.36
C THR A 86 1.66 0.18 15.77
N GLN A 87 1.93 1.15 16.64
CA GLN A 87 1.42 1.16 18.02
C GLN A 87 -0.10 1.30 18.05
N ILE A 88 -0.67 2.24 17.29
CA ILE A 88 -2.12 2.48 17.32
C ILE A 88 -2.86 1.25 16.77
N THR A 89 -2.35 0.60 15.72
CA THR A 89 -2.92 -0.66 15.24
C THR A 89 -2.90 -1.73 16.32
N ARG A 90 -1.76 -1.96 16.99
CA ARG A 90 -1.68 -2.95 18.07
C ARG A 90 -2.58 -2.63 19.26
N ALA A 91 -2.75 -1.35 19.57
CA ALA A 91 -3.51 -0.92 20.75
C ALA A 91 -5.03 -0.86 20.51
N THR A 92 -5.47 -0.56 19.29
CA THR A 92 -6.90 -0.31 19.00
C THR A 92 -7.54 -1.29 18.03
N CYS A 93 -6.77 -2.04 17.24
CA CYS A 93 -7.33 -3.04 16.35
C CYS A 93 -7.45 -4.41 17.04
N PRO A 94 -8.63 -5.05 17.02
CA PRO A 94 -8.71 -6.48 17.29
C PRO A 94 -7.88 -7.27 16.26
N PRO A 95 -7.36 -8.46 16.62
CA PRO A 95 -6.64 -9.31 15.67
C PRO A 95 -7.52 -9.60 14.45
N LEU A 96 -7.00 -9.28 13.27
CA LEU A 96 -7.66 -9.57 12.00
C LEU A 96 -7.70 -11.09 11.84
N ARG A 97 -8.90 -11.65 11.82
CA ARG A 97 -9.16 -13.09 11.73
C ARG A 97 -9.37 -13.52 10.29
#